data_AF-A0A6V7Y662-F1
#
_entry.id   AF-A0A6V7Y662-F1
#
_cell.length_a   1.000
_cell.length_b   1.000
_cell.length_c   1.000
_cell.angle_alpha   90.00
_cell.angle_beta   90.00
_cell.angle_gamma   90.00
#
_symmetry.space_group_name_H-M   'P 1'
#
loop_
_entity.id
_entity.type
_entity.pdbx_description
1 polymer ?
#
loop_
_entity_poly.entity_id
_entity_poly.type
_entity_poly.pdbx_seq_one_letter_code
_entity_poly.pdbx_strand_id
1 'polypeptide(L)' 'MNSREQAKALGLEEHITCSLCQDYLSDAVTLTGCLHFFCRSCLLQHLSSAGPDSRKCPKCKIELGSEHIYKRI' A
#
# COMPACT_ATOMS: atom_id res chain seq x y z
N MET A 1 -8.25 -24.95 -15.26
CA MET A 1 -8.48 -23.97 -14.18
C MET A 1 -7.12 -23.43 -13.81
N ASN A 2 -6.77 -22.24 -14.29
CA ASN A 2 -5.43 -21.70 -14.06
C ASN A 2 -5.32 -21.18 -12.63
N SER A 3 -4.19 -21.47 -11.99
CA SER A 3 -3.86 -21.04 -10.62
C SER A 3 -3.95 -19.52 -10.42
N ARG A 4 -3.90 -18.75 -11.52
CA ARG A 4 -4.09 -17.28 -11.53
C ARG A 4 -5.54 -16.86 -11.31
N GLU A 5 -6.52 -17.68 -11.72
CA GLU A 5 -7.95 -17.36 -11.57
C GLU A 5 -8.44 -17.54 -10.12
N GLN A 6 -7.75 -18.36 -9.32
CA GLN A 6 -8.12 -18.59 -7.91
C GLN A 6 -7.77 -17.40 -7.00
N ALA A 7 -6.66 -16.69 -7.26
CA ALA A 7 -6.31 -15.49 -6.48
C ALA A 7 -7.34 -14.35 -6.68
N LYS A 8 -7.91 -14.26 -7.89
CA LYS A 8 -8.94 -13.29 -8.25
C LYS A 8 -10.29 -13.59 -7.60
N ALA A 9 -10.63 -14.87 -7.42
CA ALA A 9 -11.89 -15.30 -6.79
C ALA A 9 -11.92 -15.05 -5.27
N LEU A 10 -10.77 -14.95 -4.61
CA LEU A 10 -10.67 -14.70 -3.16
C LEU A 10 -10.50 -13.21 -2.81
N GLY A 11 -10.38 -12.31 -3.80
CA GLY A 11 -10.16 -10.88 -3.56
C GLY A 11 -8.78 -10.56 -2.95
N LEU A 12 -7.84 -11.51 -2.95
CA LEU A 12 -6.52 -11.32 -2.33
C LEU A 12 -5.54 -10.54 -3.22
N GLU A 13 -5.83 -10.32 -4.51
CA GLU A 13 -4.91 -9.62 -5.42
C GLU A 13 -4.53 -8.23 -4.89
N GLU A 14 -5.46 -7.54 -4.21
CA GLU A 14 -5.21 -6.21 -3.64
C GLU A 14 -4.44 -6.21 -2.31
N HIS A 15 -4.25 -7.39 -1.71
CA HIS A 15 -3.52 -7.57 -0.45
C HIS A 15 -2.06 -8.00 -0.66
N ILE A 16 -1.70 -8.42 -1.87
CA ILE A 16 -0.36 -8.93 -2.20
C ILE A 16 0.38 -8.07 -3.24
N THR A 17 -0.30 -7.08 -3.81
CA THR A 17 0.27 -6.17 -4.82
C THR A 17 0.30 -4.72 -4.33
N CYS A 18 1.35 -4.00 -4.68
CA CYS A 18 1.55 -2.60 -4.36
C CYS A 18 0.84 -1.74 -5.39
N SER A 19 -0.07 -0.84 -4.96
CA SER A 19 -0.78 0.03 -5.90
C SER A 19 0.10 1.12 -6.55
N LEU A 20 1.32 1.34 -6.03
CA LEU A 20 2.26 2.34 -6.56
C LEU A 20 3.14 1.77 -7.67
N CYS A 21 3.65 0.55 -7.52
CA CYS A 21 4.48 -0.10 -8.54
C CYS A 21 3.75 -1.18 -9.35
N GLN A 22 2.51 -1.50 -8.98
CA GLN A 22 1.68 -2.57 -9.58
C GLN A 22 2.33 -3.96 -9.59
N ASP A 23 3.30 -4.16 -8.70
CA ASP A 23 4.07 -5.38 -8.53
C ASP A 23 3.81 -5.99 -7.15
N TYR A 24 4.35 -7.18 -6.90
CA TYR A 24 4.25 -7.83 -5.59
C TYR A 24 4.84 -6.96 -4.47
N LEU A 25 4.20 -7.00 -3.29
CA LEU A 25 4.65 -6.26 -2.12
C LEU A 25 6.00 -6.80 -1.62
N SER A 26 7.06 -6.01 -1.79
CA SER A 26 8.37 -6.27 -1.22
C SER A 26 8.59 -5.36 0.00
N ASP A 27 8.82 -5.97 1.17
CA ASP A 27 8.82 -5.30 2.48
C ASP A 27 7.50 -4.54 2.70
N ALA A 28 6.39 -5.30 2.74
CA ALA A 28 5.05 -4.76 2.83
C ALA A 28 4.87 -3.92 4.09
N VAL A 29 4.40 -2.69 3.91
CA VAL A 29 4.01 -1.78 4.98
C VAL A 29 2.53 -1.49 4.88
N THR A 30 1.86 -1.52 6.04
CA THR A 30 0.42 -1.24 6.16
C THR A 30 0.21 0.13 6.77
N LEU A 31 -0.64 0.95 6.16
CA LEU A 31 -1.06 2.21 6.76
C LEU A 31 -2.10 1.98 7.86
N THR A 32 -1.89 2.52 9.05
CA THR A 32 -2.79 2.30 10.20
C THR A 32 -4.15 2.99 10.05
N GLY A 33 -4.23 4.10 9.30
CA GLY A 33 -5.48 4.85 9.11
C GLY A 33 -6.46 4.26 8.10
N CYS A 34 -5.98 3.49 7.12
CA CYS A 34 -6.81 2.97 6.03
C CYS A 34 -6.53 1.49 5.69
N LEU A 35 -5.58 0.86 6.39
CA LEU A 35 -5.20 -0.55 6.23
C LEU A 35 -4.82 -0.95 4.79
N HIS A 36 -4.23 -0.02 4.04
CA HIS A 36 -3.72 -0.29 2.69
C HIS A 36 -2.25 -0.68 2.72
N PHE A 37 -1.90 -1.61 1.83
CA PHE A 37 -0.58 -2.21 1.73
C PHE A 37 0.24 -1.60 0.60
N PHE A 38 1.51 -1.29 0.87
CA PHE A 38 2.46 -0.76 -0.11
C PHE A 38 3.85 -1.34 0.13
N CYS A 39 4.74 -1.29 -0.87
CA CYS A 39 6.16 -1.55 -0.64
C CYS A 39 6.76 -0.44 0.22
N ARG A 40 7.66 -0.77 1.16
CA ARG A 40 8.34 0.22 2.01
C ARG A 40 9.00 1.33 1.19
N SER A 41 9.71 0.98 0.12
CA SER A 41 10.36 1.94 -0.77
C SER A 41 9.35 2.87 -1.44
N CYS A 42 8.29 2.31 -2.03
CA CYS A 42 7.25 3.07 -2.72
C CYS A 42 6.53 4.04 -1.76
N LEU A 43 6.16 3.56 -0.56
CA LEU A 43 5.51 4.42 0.43
C LEU A 43 6.45 5.54 0.89
N LEU A 44 7.70 5.23 1.24
CA LEU A 44 8.68 6.25 1.66
C LEU A 44 8.94 7.28 0.57
N GLN A 45 9.01 6.87 -0.69
CA GLN A 45 9.17 7.78 -1.83
C GLN A 45 7.97 8.72 -1.99
N HIS A 46 6.75 8.21 -1.79
CA HIS A 46 5.52 9.03 -1.79
C HIS A 46 5.51 10.03 -0.63
N LEU A 47 5.83 9.57 0.59
CA LEU A 47 5.92 10.43 1.78
C LEU A 47 7.05 11.48 1.66
N SER A 48 8.14 11.16 0.97
CA SER A 48 9.28 12.06 0.74
C SER A 48 8.99 13.12 -0.33
N SER A 49 7.93 12.95 -1.12
CA SER A 49 7.53 13.96 -2.10
C SER A 49 7.01 15.19 -1.35
N ALA A 50 7.49 16.41 -1.65
CA ALA A 50 7.12 17.63 -0.91
C ALA A 50 5.71 18.18 -1.27
N GLY A 51 4.78 17.31 -1.66
CA GLY A 51 3.43 17.69 -2.11
C GLY A 51 2.40 17.69 -0.98
N PRO A 52 1.24 18.36 -1.16
CA PRO A 52 0.13 18.33 -0.20
C PRO A 52 -0.47 16.92 -0.03
N ASP A 53 -0.24 16.01 -0.98
CA ASP A 53 -0.73 14.63 -0.94
C ASP A 53 0.31 13.64 -0.40
N SER A 54 1.49 14.10 0.01
CA SER A 54 2.53 13.25 0.59
C SER A 54 2.12 12.66 1.93
N ARG A 55 1.26 13.35 2.67
CA ARG A 55 0.65 12.88 3.92
C ARG A 55 -0.71 12.22 3.69
N LYS A 56 -0.98 11.71 2.49
CA LYS A 56 -2.22 11.01 2.19
C LYS A 56 -1.94 9.62 1.63
N CYS A 57 -2.86 8.69 1.89
CA CYS A 57 -2.79 7.36 1.32
C CYS A 57 -2.81 7.43 -0.22
N PRO A 58 -1.88 6.78 -0.93
CA PRO A 58 -1.88 6.79 -2.40
C PRO A 58 -3.11 6.14 -3.04
N LYS A 59 -3.75 5.18 -2.34
CA LYS A 59 -4.90 4.42 -2.85
C LYS A 59 -6.24 5.12 -2.58
N CYS A 60 -6.43 5.64 -1.37
CA CYS A 60 -7.72 6.21 -0.94
C CYS A 60 -7.69 7.69 -0.55
N LYS A 61 -6.51 8.32 -0.58
CA LYS A 61 -6.29 9.75 -0.26
C LYS A 61 -6.69 10.17 1.17
N ILE A 62 -6.89 9.20 2.08
CA ILE A 62 -7.09 9.44 3.52
C ILE A 62 -5.81 10.02 4.12
N GLU A 63 -5.95 11.02 4.99
CA GLU A 63 -4.82 11.65 5.66
C GLU A 63 -4.09 10.69 6.61
N LEU A 64 -2.77 10.72 6.56
CA LEU A 64 -1.87 9.94 7.38
C LEU A 64 -1.56 10.75 8.64
N GLY A 65 -1.93 10.22 9.81
CA GLY A 65 -1.66 10.86 11.10
C GLY A 65 -0.16 11.03 11.41
N SER A 66 0.16 11.80 12.45
CA SER A 66 1.55 12.20 12.73
C SER A 66 2.41 11.12 13.40
N GLU A 67 1.82 10.08 14.00
CA GLU A 67 2.56 9.04 14.74
C GLU A 67 2.24 7.62 14.22
N HIS A 68 3.29 6.79 14.10
CA HIS A 68 3.23 5.37 13.71
C HIS A 68 2.27 5.04 12.54
N ILE A 69 2.33 5.84 11.49
CA ILE A 69 1.43 5.74 10.33
C ILE A 69 1.58 4.48 9.49
N TYR A 70 2.72 3.81 9.55
CA TYR A 70 2.95 2.56 8.83
C TYR A 70 3.56 1.49 9.74
N LYS A 71 3.02 0.26 9.68
CA LYS A 71 3.56 -0.92 10.38
C LYS A 71 4.08 -1.94 9.37
N ARG A 72 5.22 -2.55 9.68
CA ARG A 72 5.74 -3.74 8.98
C ARG A 72 4.93 -4.94 9.44
N ILE A 73 4.53 -5.79 8.50
CA ILE A 73 3.86 -7.08 8.75
C ILE A 73 4.93 -8.15 8.95
#